data_AF-A0A4R0KL96-F1
#
_entry.id   AF-A0A4R0KL96-F1
#
_cell.length_a   1.000
_cell.length_b   1.000
_cell.length_c   1.000
_cell.angle_alpha   90.00
_cell.angle_beta   90.00
_cell.angle_gamma   90.00
#
_symmetry.space_group_name_H-M   'P 1'
#
loop_
_entity.id
_entity.type
_entity.pdbx_description
1 polymer ?
#
loop_
_entity_poly.entity_id
_entity_poly.type
_entity_poly.pdbx_seq_one_letter_code
_entity_poly.pdbx_strand_id
1 'polypeptide(L)'
;MPLFDEAWLVSKCGPRVQQRSLEWLRHHRFFERTGIADGNVRFCLRRPDKAIHCADLAITHFVDDKPDVIAAIKPVVAHRYLFKNWVATETAIRRDLAGV
;
A
#
# COMPACT_ATOMS: atom_id res chain seq x y z
N MET A 1 5.70 -4.47 -19.44
CA MET A 1 6.28 -4.92 -18.16
C MET A 1 5.30 -4.58 -17.05
N PRO A 2 5.04 -5.47 -16.08
CA PRO A 2 4.26 -5.10 -14.90
C PRO A 2 4.99 -3.96 -14.17
N LEU A 3 4.24 -2.97 -13.71
CA LEU A 3 4.80 -1.75 -13.10
C LEU A 3 5.19 -1.95 -11.62
N PHE A 4 4.78 -3.07 -11.01
CA PHE A 4 4.79 -3.28 -9.55
C PHE A 4 5.04 -4.75 -9.15
N ASP A 5 5.97 -5.43 -9.82
CA ASP A 5 6.39 -6.80 -9.51
C ASP A 5 6.96 -6.98 -8.09
N GLU A 6 7.58 -5.93 -7.52
CA GLU A 6 8.10 -5.93 -6.15
C GLU A 6 7.22 -5.16 -5.15
N ALA A 7 5.92 -4.99 -5.44
CA ALA A 7 5.00 -4.29 -4.55
C ALA A 7 4.08 -5.23 -3.77
N TRP A 8 3.69 -4.77 -2.58
CA TRP A 8 2.82 -5.49 -1.65
C TRP A 8 1.67 -4.62 -1.18
N LEU A 9 0.47 -5.18 -1.13
CA LEU A 9 -0.69 -4.56 -0.51
C LEU A 9 -0.79 -5.02 0.95
N VAL A 10 -0.63 -4.10 1.90
CA VAL A 10 -0.74 -4.40 3.33
C VAL A 10 -1.96 -3.70 3.93
N SER A 11 -2.98 -4.47 4.34
CA SER A 11 -4.27 -3.94 4.81
C SER A 11 -4.63 -4.37 6.23
N LYS A 12 -5.26 -3.47 6.98
CA LYS A 12 -5.76 -3.76 8.33
C LYS A 12 -7.23 -4.17 8.25
N CYS A 13 -7.52 -5.46 8.43
CA CYS A 13 -8.88 -5.95 8.53
C CYS A 13 -8.98 -7.30 9.26
N GLY A 14 -10.16 -7.57 9.84
CA GLY A 14 -10.44 -8.85 10.51
C GLY A 14 -10.74 -9.98 9.52
N PRO A 15 -10.69 -11.26 9.95
CA PRO A 15 -10.76 -12.42 9.06
C PRO A 15 -11.94 -12.43 8.08
N ARG A 16 -13.15 -12.05 8.56
CA ARG A 16 -14.36 -11.96 7.72
C ARG A 16 -14.21 -10.97 6.56
N VAL A 17 -13.45 -9.89 6.75
CA VAL A 17 -13.26 -8.84 5.75
C VAL A 17 -12.13 -9.20 4.78
N GLN A 18 -11.15 -10.01 5.18
CA GLN A 18 -10.03 -10.41 4.31
C GLN A 18 -10.51 -11.07 3.02
N GLN A 19 -11.38 -12.08 3.13
CA GLN A 19 -11.93 -12.77 1.95
C GLN A 19 -12.70 -11.80 1.05
N ARG A 20 -13.56 -10.96 1.62
CA ARG A 20 -14.32 -9.95 0.86
C ARG A 20 -13.41 -8.94 0.17
N SER A 21 -12.30 -8.55 0.81
CA SER A 21 -11.30 -7.67 0.20
C SER A 21 -10.62 -8.34 -0.99
N LEU A 22 -10.23 -9.61 -0.88
CA LEU A 22 -9.63 -10.35 -2.00
C LEU A 22 -10.62 -10.52 -3.15
N GLU A 23 -11.88 -10.88 -2.87
CA GLU A 23 -12.95 -10.98 -3.86
C GLU A 23 -13.17 -9.64 -4.58
N TRP A 24 -13.20 -8.53 -3.83
CA TRP A 24 -13.32 -7.19 -4.38
C TRP A 24 -12.13 -6.83 -5.29
N LEU A 25 -10.90 -7.10 -4.87
CA LEU A 25 -9.70 -6.85 -5.68
C LEU A 25 -9.73 -7.64 -7.00
N ARG A 26 -10.12 -8.91 -6.94
CA ARG A 26 -10.28 -9.76 -8.14
C ARG A 26 -11.38 -9.24 -9.06
N HIS A 27 -12.55 -8.91 -8.50
CA HIS A 27 -13.69 -8.37 -9.26
C HIS A 27 -13.31 -7.11 -10.04
N HIS A 28 -12.50 -6.22 -9.44
CA HIS A 28 -12.02 -5.00 -10.08
C HIS A 28 -10.76 -5.17 -10.93
N ARG A 29 -10.34 -6.43 -11.20
CA ARG A 29 -9.15 -6.78 -11.98
C ARG A 29 -7.89 -6.06 -11.48
N PHE A 30 -7.79 -5.86 -10.17
CA PHE A 30 -6.72 -5.08 -9.55
C PHE A 30 -5.34 -5.64 -9.89
N PHE A 31 -5.15 -6.95 -9.74
CA PHE A 31 -3.88 -7.63 -9.98
C PHE A 31 -3.44 -7.53 -11.46
N GLU A 32 -4.38 -7.72 -12.39
CA GLU A 32 -4.12 -7.57 -13.83
C GLU A 32 -3.77 -6.13 -14.22
N ARG A 33 -4.47 -5.15 -13.64
CA ARG A 33 -4.30 -3.73 -13.99
C ARG A 33 -3.05 -3.12 -13.39
N THR A 34 -2.61 -3.60 -12.22
CA THR A 34 -1.43 -3.06 -11.51
C THR A 34 -0.18 -3.88 -11.75
N GLY A 35 -0.31 -5.18 -12.02
CA GLY A 35 0.82 -6.11 -12.08
C GLY A 35 1.25 -6.65 -10.72
N ILE A 36 0.60 -6.26 -9.63
CA ILE A 36 0.83 -6.83 -8.30
C ILE A 36 0.31 -8.28 -8.30
N ALA A 37 1.09 -9.23 -7.78
CA ALA A 37 0.67 -10.62 -7.67
C ALA A 37 -0.47 -10.79 -6.65
N ASP A 38 -1.42 -11.71 -6.90
CA ASP A 38 -2.50 -12.05 -5.94
C ASP A 38 -1.93 -12.55 -4.60
N GLY A 39 -0.77 -13.19 -4.63
CA GLY A 39 -0.02 -13.60 -3.43
C GLY A 39 0.61 -12.44 -2.64
N ASN A 40 0.73 -11.24 -3.23
CA ASN A 40 1.37 -10.08 -2.60
C ASN A 40 0.39 -9.24 -1.78
N VAL A 41 -0.53 -9.90 -1.08
CA VAL A 41 -1.49 -9.25 -0.18
C VAL A 41 -1.29 -9.77 1.24
N ARG A 42 -1.00 -8.87 2.17
CA ARG A 42 -0.85 -9.20 3.60
C ARG A 42 -1.89 -8.47 4.44
N PHE A 43 -2.43 -9.18 5.42
CA PHE A 43 -3.41 -8.63 6.35
C PHE A 43 -2.85 -8.57 7.77
N CYS A 44 -3.30 -7.57 8.53
CA CYS A 44 -3.04 -7.48 9.96
C CYS A 44 -4.29 -7.05 10.73
N LEU A 45 -4.32 -7.36 12.03
CA LEU A 45 -5.46 -7.01 12.88
C LEU A 45 -5.39 -5.58 13.40
N ARG A 46 -4.18 -5.04 13.59
CA ARG A 46 -3.95 -3.66 14.04
C ARG A 46 -3.07 -2.90 13.06
N ARG A 47 -3.29 -1.60 12.96
CA ARG A 47 -2.52 -0.72 12.06
C ARG A 47 -1.00 -0.76 12.34
N PRO A 48 -0.53 -0.75 13.61
CA PRO A 48 0.90 -0.86 13.89
C PRO A 48 1.52 -2.18 13.42
N ASP A 49 0.74 -3.27 13.37
CA ASP A 49 1.22 -4.59 12.95
C ASP A 49 1.62 -4.63 11.46
N LYS A 50 1.32 -3.58 10.68
CA LYS A 50 1.90 -3.41 9.34
C LYS A 50 3.43 -3.37 9.37
N ALA A 51 4.03 -2.91 10.48
CA ALA A 51 5.49 -2.87 10.64
C ALA A 51 6.12 -4.27 10.61
N ILE A 52 5.41 -5.30 11.08
CA ILE A 52 5.87 -6.70 11.03
C ILE A 52 6.04 -7.12 9.56
N HIS A 53 5.01 -6.88 8.75
CA HIS A 53 5.06 -7.17 7.31
C HIS A 53 6.15 -6.38 6.59
N CYS A 54 6.36 -5.12 6.98
CA CYS A 54 7.42 -4.30 6.40
C CYS A 54 8.82 -4.87 6.69
N ALA A 55 9.05 -5.33 7.92
CA ALA A 55 10.32 -5.94 8.31
C ALA A 55 10.55 -7.28 7.59
N ASP A 56 9.56 -8.17 7.58
CA ASP A 56 9.63 -9.49 6.95
C ASP A 56 9.95 -9.42 5.45
N LEU A 57 9.37 -8.43 4.77
CA LEU A 57 9.49 -8.24 3.33
C LEU A 57 10.60 -7.26 2.93
N ALA A 58 11.34 -6.72 3.90
CA ALA A 58 12.34 -5.66 3.68
C ALA A 58 11.79 -4.47 2.87
N ILE A 59 10.57 -4.01 3.19
CA ILE A 59 9.92 -2.90 2.48
C ILE A 59 10.75 -1.61 2.62
N THR A 60 11.15 -1.05 1.49
CA THR A 60 11.95 0.18 1.42
C THR A 60 11.09 1.44 1.40
N HIS A 61 9.91 1.37 0.76
CA HIS A 61 8.97 2.46 0.56
C HIS A 61 7.56 2.07 1.01
N PHE A 62 6.90 2.90 1.82
CA PHE A 62 5.54 2.64 2.29
C PHE A 62 4.65 3.87 2.14
N VAL A 63 3.44 3.66 1.61
CA VAL A 63 2.43 4.69 1.39
C VAL A 63 1.17 4.36 2.20
N ASP A 64 0.68 5.31 3.02
CA ASP A 64 -0.55 5.15 3.79
C ASP A 64 -1.23 6.51 4.01
N ASP A 65 -2.56 6.52 4.25
CA ASP A 65 -3.29 7.74 4.57
C ASP A 65 -3.33 8.04 6.08
N LYS A 66 -2.91 7.08 6.92
CA LYS A 66 -3.00 7.18 8.38
C LYS A 66 -1.68 7.55 9.05
N PRO A 67 -1.63 8.65 9.83
CA PRO A 67 -0.44 9.03 10.59
C PRO A 67 0.01 7.98 11.61
N ASP A 68 -0.91 7.24 12.23
CA ASP A 68 -0.61 6.20 13.21
C ASP A 68 0.14 5.01 12.57
N VAL A 69 -0.19 4.66 11.32
CA VAL A 69 0.59 3.69 10.51
C VAL A 69 1.99 4.22 10.23
N ILE A 70 2.10 5.44 9.71
CA ILE A 70 3.41 6.03 9.35
C ILE A 70 4.33 6.12 10.56
N ALA A 71 3.80 6.48 11.73
CA ALA A 71 4.56 6.49 12.97
C ALA A 71 5.03 5.08 13.37
N ALA A 72 4.17 4.08 13.25
CA ALA A 72 4.48 2.70 13.64
C ALA A 72 5.54 2.03 12.75
N ILE A 73 5.56 2.33 11.45
CA ILE A 73 6.54 1.75 10.51
C ILE A 73 7.86 2.53 10.44
N LYS A 74 7.94 3.70 11.07
CA LYS A 74 9.14 4.56 11.11
C LYS A 74 10.42 3.80 11.51
N PRO A 75 10.41 2.85 12.46
CA PRO A 75 11.63 2.13 12.81
C PRO A 75 12.15 1.17 11.74
N VAL A 76 11.31 0.76 10.76
CA VAL A 76 11.62 -0.36 9.86
C VAL A 76 11.60 -0.01 8.37
N VAL A 77 10.92 1.05 7.94
CA VAL A 77 10.86 1.48 6.52
C VAL A 77 11.56 2.82 6.36
N ALA A 78 12.55 2.96 5.48
CA ALA A 78 13.27 4.22 5.30
C ALA A 78 12.41 5.34 4.67
N HIS A 79 11.69 5.04 3.58
CA HIS A 79 10.91 6.00 2.82
C HIS A 79 9.42 5.82 3.12
N ARG A 80 8.78 6.84 3.71
CA ARG A 80 7.40 6.74 4.19
C ARG A 80 6.62 7.95 3.73
N TYR A 81 5.49 7.72 3.08
CA TYR A 81 4.67 8.76 2.47
C TYR A 81 3.30 8.75 3.11
N LEU A 82 3.00 9.84 3.82
CA LEU A 82 1.65 10.09 4.31
C LEU A 82 0.83 10.69 3.17
N PHE A 83 0.08 9.85 2.48
CA PHE A 83 -0.69 10.27 1.32
C PHE A 83 -2.06 10.79 1.77
N LYS A 84 -2.19 12.12 1.83
CA LYS A 84 -3.42 12.81 2.21
C LYS A 84 -3.85 13.75 1.10
N ASN A 85 -5.17 13.92 0.95
CA ASN A 85 -5.78 14.88 0.03
C ASN A 85 -5.41 14.62 -1.45
N TRP A 86 -6.00 13.55 -2.02
CA TRP A 86 -5.79 13.12 -3.41
C TRP A 86 -5.86 14.25 -4.43
N VAL A 87 -6.79 15.20 -4.29
CA VAL A 87 -6.94 16.32 -5.24
C VAL A 87 -5.68 17.19 -5.30
N ALA A 88 -5.13 17.57 -4.14
CA ALA A 88 -3.90 18.36 -4.08
C ALA A 88 -2.70 17.54 -4.56
N THR A 89 -2.60 16.26 -4.16
CA THR A 89 -1.48 15.40 -4.52
C THR A 89 -1.47 15.03 -6.01
N GLU A 90 -2.61 14.71 -6.59
CA GLU A 90 -2.75 14.42 -8.02
C GLU A 90 -2.39 15.64 -8.87
N THR A 91 -2.85 16.83 -8.46
CA THR A 91 -2.51 18.09 -9.15
C THR A 91 -1.00 18.33 -9.15
N ALA A 92 -0.33 18.14 -8.01
CA ALA A 92 1.11 18.29 -7.88
C ALA A 92 1.88 17.26 -8.72
N ILE A 93 1.50 15.97 -8.64
CA ILE A 93 2.15 14.90 -9.41
C ILE A 93 1.99 15.13 -10.92
N ARG A 94 0.80 15.49 -11.39
CA ARG A 94 0.56 15.77 -12.81
C ARG A 94 1.38 16.97 -13.30
N ARG A 95 1.54 18.00 -12.48
CA ARG A 95 2.39 19.15 -12.81
C ARG A 95 3.86 18.74 -12.94
N ASP A 96 4.38 18.00 -11.97
CA ASP A 96 5.78 17.56 -11.96
C ASP A 96 6.07 16.57 -13.10
N LEU A 97 5.14 15.67 -13.43
CA LEU A 97 5.25 14.74 -14.57
C LEU A 97 5.08 15.44 -15.93
N ALA A 98 4.41 16.59 -15.98
CA ALA A 98 4.21 17.36 -17.21
C ALA A 98 5.42 18.25 -17.58
N GLY A 99 6.44 18.35 -16.73
CA GLY A 99 7.69 19.05 -17.04
C GLY A 99 7.53 20.55 -17.28
N VAL A 100 7.38 21.31 -16.20
CA VAL A 100 7.86 22.71 -16.07
C VAL A 100 8.72 22.80 -14.82
#